data_AF-D9N547-F1
#
_entry.id   AF-D9N547-F1
#
_cell.length_a   1.000
_cell.length_b   1.000
_cell.length_c   1.000
_cell.angle_alpha   90.00
_cell.angle_beta   90.00
_cell.angle_gamma   90.00
#
_symmetry.space_group_name_H-M   'P 1'
#
loop_
_entity.id
_entity.type
_entity.pdbx_description
1 polymer ?
#
loop_
_entity_poly.entity_id
_entity_poly.type
_entity_poly.pdbx_seq_one_letter_code
_entity_poly.pdbx_strand_id
1 'polypeptide(L)'
;SGTYESDDNVTVATVLIPQNAKKDQLVSYTPYIDASGPQCAPSYSMRLGSKLLTDPAMAYQQLLFSILLDKGYTIVILDYQGPSRAFAVGRMEGRMVLDGIRATLNFDKAGLSKDTKIVEY
;
A
#
# COMPACT_ATOMS: atom_id res chain seq x y z
N SER A 1 -2.35 -21.59 7.46
CA SER A 1 -1.69 -20.36 7.91
C SER A 1 -0.52 -20.10 6.98
N GLY A 2 -0.35 -18.87 6.49
CA GLY A 2 0.78 -18.43 5.64
C GLY A 2 1.66 -17.40 6.36
N THR A 3 1.76 -17.56 7.68
CA THR A 3 2.37 -16.58 8.60
C THR A 3 3.81 -16.92 8.94
N TYR A 4 4.27 -18.14 8.61
CA TYR A 4 5.65 -18.56 8.85
C TYR A 4 6.58 -18.05 7.74
N GLU A 5 7.88 -18.07 8.02
CA GLU A 5 8.89 -17.53 7.11
C GLU A 5 9.05 -18.36 5.83
N SER A 6 8.87 -19.67 5.93
CA SER A 6 8.94 -20.61 4.80
C SER A 6 7.66 -20.67 3.97
N ASP A 7 6.59 -20.02 4.40
CA ASP A 7 5.30 -20.12 3.72
C ASP A 7 5.26 -19.15 2.55
N ASP A 8 4.88 -19.66 1.37
CA ASP A 8 4.48 -18.81 0.27
C ASP A 8 3.21 -18.03 0.66
N ASN A 9 3.16 -16.76 0.26
CA ASN A 9 2.03 -15.89 0.55
C ASN A 9 1.83 -14.88 -0.59
N VAL A 10 0.67 -14.24 -0.61
CA VAL A 10 0.29 -13.24 -1.61
C VAL A 10 -0.27 -12.01 -0.92
N THR A 11 -0.07 -10.84 -1.49
CA THR A 11 -0.66 -9.59 -0.97
C THR A 11 -1.21 -8.76 -2.13
N VAL A 12 -1.92 -7.68 -1.80
CA VAL A 12 -2.47 -6.73 -2.76
C VAL A 12 -1.79 -5.38 -2.55
N ALA A 13 -1.41 -4.76 -3.66
CA ALA A 13 -0.88 -3.40 -3.71
C ALA A 13 -1.84 -2.50 -4.50
N THR A 14 -2.22 -1.37 -3.92
CA THR A 14 -3.02 -0.33 -4.57
C THR A 14 -2.10 0.80 -5.01
N VAL A 15 -1.97 1.00 -6.32
CA VAL A 15 -1.08 2.03 -6.88
C VAL A 15 -1.90 3.25 -7.32
N LEU A 16 -1.58 4.41 -6.77
CA LEU A 16 -2.17 5.70 -7.13
C LEU A 16 -1.19 6.49 -7.99
N ILE A 17 -1.62 6.81 -9.21
CA ILE A 17 -0.79 7.51 -10.21
C ILE A 17 -1.49 8.85 -10.52
N PRO A 18 -0.93 9.99 -10.09
CA PRO A 18 -1.52 11.28 -10.40
C PRO A 18 -1.28 11.67 -11.87
N GLN A 19 -2.07 12.61 -12.40
CA GLN A 19 -1.93 13.04 -13.80
C GLN A 19 -0.58 13.73 -14.09
N ASN A 20 0.02 14.37 -13.09
CA ASN A 20 1.34 15.00 -13.12
C ASN A 20 2.45 14.08 -12.55
N ALA A 21 2.30 12.75 -12.69
CA ALA A 21 3.21 11.77 -12.09
C ALA A 21 4.67 11.99 -12.48
N LYS A 22 5.53 12.08 -11.46
CA LYS A 22 6.98 11.91 -11.57
C LYS A 22 7.28 10.44 -11.82
N LYS A 23 8.33 10.19 -12.62
CA LYS A 23 8.72 8.84 -13.01
C LYS A 23 9.86 8.27 -12.17
N ASP A 24 10.58 9.08 -11.43
CA ASP A 24 11.82 8.73 -10.73
C ASP A 24 11.64 8.62 -9.20
N GLN A 25 10.40 8.70 -8.70
CA GLN A 25 10.10 8.69 -7.28
C GLN A 25 8.84 7.85 -7.01
N LEU A 26 8.93 6.93 -6.05
CA LEU A 26 7.83 6.15 -5.52
C LEU A 26 7.73 6.37 -4.01
N VAL A 27 6.54 6.71 -3.54
CA VAL A 27 6.21 6.69 -2.11
C VAL A 27 5.54 5.36 -1.79
N SER A 28 6.10 4.61 -0.87
CA SER A 28 5.47 3.44 -0.27
C SER A 28 4.79 3.88 1.02
N TYR A 29 3.48 3.65 1.11
CA TYR A 29 2.64 4.10 2.21
C TYR A 29 2.02 2.90 2.92
N THR A 30 2.33 2.74 4.20
CA THR A 30 1.80 1.67 5.04
C THR A 30 0.82 2.26 6.07
N PRO A 31 -0.49 2.30 5.78
CA PRO A 31 -1.46 2.83 6.72
C PRO A 31 -1.54 1.95 7.96
N TYR A 32 -1.80 2.51 9.14
CA TYR A 32 -2.13 1.70 10.30
C TYR A 32 -3.48 0.98 10.08
N ILE A 33 -3.43 -0.33 9.87
CA ILE A 33 -4.62 -1.18 9.66
C ILE A 33 -5.26 -1.55 11.01
N ASP A 34 -4.44 -1.90 12.01
CA ASP A 34 -4.81 -2.16 13.42
C ASP A 34 -6.06 -3.04 13.64
N ALA A 35 -6.35 -3.93 12.69
CA ALA A 35 -7.54 -4.77 12.67
C ALA A 35 -7.31 -6.03 11.83
N SER A 36 -8.11 -7.07 12.06
CA SER A 36 -8.05 -8.35 11.32
C SER A 36 -9.29 -8.64 10.46
N GLY A 37 -10.16 -7.64 10.27
CA GLY A 37 -11.34 -7.75 9.42
C GLY A 37 -10.97 -7.66 7.93
N PRO A 38 -11.63 -8.42 7.03
CA PRO A 38 -11.36 -8.33 5.60
C PRO A 38 -11.70 -6.95 5.01
N GLN A 39 -12.67 -6.24 5.61
CA GLN A 39 -13.03 -4.89 5.22
C GLN A 39 -12.00 -3.82 5.62
N CYS A 40 -11.04 -4.17 6.48
CA CYS A 40 -10.01 -3.26 6.99
C CYS A 40 -8.79 -3.19 6.07
N ALA A 41 -8.67 -4.11 5.11
CA ALA A 41 -7.60 -4.09 4.13
C ALA A 41 -7.65 -2.78 3.32
N PRO A 42 -6.53 -2.04 3.20
CA PRO A 42 -6.47 -0.79 2.44
C PRO A 42 -7.05 -0.91 1.03
N SER A 43 -6.74 -1.98 0.30
CA SER A 43 -7.27 -2.20 -1.06
C SER A 43 -8.80 -2.34 -1.13
N TYR A 44 -9.43 -2.79 -0.05
CA TYR A 44 -10.89 -2.88 0.06
C TYR A 44 -11.48 -1.55 0.51
N SER A 45 -10.89 -0.95 1.54
CA SER A 45 -11.36 0.28 2.15
C SER A 45 -11.24 1.46 1.16
N MET A 46 -10.31 1.44 0.21
CA MET A 46 -10.18 2.51 -0.80
C MET A 46 -11.15 2.43 -1.98
N ARG A 47 -12.00 1.41 -2.06
CA ARG A 47 -12.97 1.27 -3.17
C ARG A 47 -14.06 2.34 -3.10
N LEU A 48 -14.54 2.79 -4.25
CA LEU A 48 -15.71 3.66 -4.32
C LEU A 48 -16.92 3.01 -3.61
N GLY A 49 -17.56 3.75 -2.72
CA GLY A 49 -18.72 3.27 -1.94
C GLY A 49 -18.36 2.45 -0.70
N SER A 50 -17.07 2.32 -0.38
CA SER A 50 -16.66 1.81 0.93
C SER A 50 -17.06 2.78 2.05
N LYS A 51 -17.12 2.27 3.28
CA LYS A 51 -17.39 3.09 4.48
C LYS A 51 -16.15 3.84 4.99
N LEU A 52 -15.11 4.01 4.16
CA LEU A 52 -13.83 4.61 4.55
C LEU A 52 -13.99 5.99 5.22
N LEU A 53 -14.90 6.82 4.70
CA LEU A 53 -15.15 8.16 5.22
C LEU A 53 -15.87 8.18 6.58
N THR A 54 -16.34 7.04 7.07
CA THR A 54 -16.93 6.91 8.41
C THR A 54 -15.90 6.53 9.47
N ASP A 55 -14.68 6.16 9.06
CA ASP A 55 -13.55 5.92 9.94
C ASP A 55 -12.64 7.16 9.95
N PRO A 56 -12.61 7.95 11.04
CA PRO A 56 -11.80 9.15 11.13
C PRO A 56 -10.30 8.90 10.95
N ALA A 57 -9.82 7.72 11.36
CA ALA A 57 -8.42 7.37 11.34
C ALA A 57 -7.97 7.05 9.90
N MET A 58 -8.81 6.34 9.14
CA MET A 58 -8.58 6.15 7.70
C MET A 58 -8.71 7.44 6.90
N ALA A 59 -9.71 8.29 7.20
CA ALA A 59 -9.90 9.56 6.52
C ALA A 59 -8.70 10.52 6.73
N TYR A 60 -8.15 10.56 7.94
CA TYR A 60 -6.95 11.34 8.25
C TYR A 60 -5.73 10.85 7.46
N GLN A 61 -5.52 9.54 7.39
CA GLN A 61 -4.43 8.94 6.62
C GLN A 61 -4.52 9.25 5.13
N GLN A 62 -5.74 9.27 4.58
CA GLN A 62 -5.96 9.65 3.19
C GLN A 62 -5.56 11.09 2.88
N LEU A 63 -5.83 12.01 3.81
CA LEU A 63 -5.40 13.41 3.66
C LEU A 63 -3.87 13.55 3.60
N LEU A 64 -3.13 12.69 4.30
CA LEU A 64 -1.66 12.74 4.29
C LEU A 64 -1.09 12.44 2.90
N PHE A 65 -1.61 11.40 2.24
CA PHE A 65 -1.11 11.02 0.92
C PHE A 65 -1.69 11.87 -0.22
N SER A 66 -2.83 12.56 -0.03
CA SER A 66 -3.41 13.42 -1.07
C SER A 66 -2.49 14.60 -1.42
N ILE A 67 -1.75 15.14 -0.44
CA ILE A 67 -0.77 16.20 -0.66
C ILE A 67 0.41 15.70 -1.50
N LEU A 68 0.80 14.43 -1.35
CA LEU A 68 1.87 13.81 -2.14
C LEU A 68 1.41 13.58 -3.59
N LEU A 69 0.17 13.16 -3.79
CA LEU A 69 -0.43 13.04 -5.13
C LEU A 69 -0.46 14.39 -5.86
N ASP A 70 -0.85 15.47 -5.17
CA ASP A 70 -0.87 16.82 -5.74
C ASP A 70 0.55 17.27 -6.20
N LYS A 71 1.58 16.90 -5.41
CA LYS A 71 3.00 17.12 -5.76
C LYS A 71 3.54 16.18 -6.84
N GLY A 72 2.71 15.33 -7.43
CA GLY A 72 3.06 14.42 -8.52
C GLY A 72 3.77 13.13 -8.10
N TYR A 73 3.74 12.76 -6.82
CA TYR A 73 4.31 11.48 -6.39
C TYR A 73 3.36 10.33 -6.72
N THR A 74 3.89 9.28 -7.35
CA THR A 74 3.22 7.97 -7.42
C THR A 74 3.28 7.31 -6.05
N ILE A 75 2.18 6.73 -5.60
CA ILE A 75 2.05 6.14 -4.26
C ILE A 75 1.61 4.69 -4.38
N VAL A 76 2.28 3.79 -3.66
CA VAL A 76 1.80 2.42 -3.44
C VAL A 76 1.30 2.28 -2.01
N ILE A 77 0.10 1.71 -1.87
CA ILE A 77 -0.56 1.42 -0.59
C ILE A 77 -0.73 -0.09 -0.47
N LEU A 78 -0.31 -0.66 0.66
CA LEU A 78 -0.04 -2.09 0.78
C LEU A 78 -0.96 -2.79 1.79
N ASP A 79 -1.53 -3.93 1.41
CA ASP A 79 -2.26 -4.82 2.32
C ASP A 79 -1.25 -5.73 3.08
N TYR A 80 -0.36 -5.11 3.85
CA TYR A 80 0.83 -5.79 4.39
C TYR A 80 0.53 -6.91 5.39
N GLN A 81 -0.68 -7.01 5.93
CA GLN A 81 -1.09 -8.12 6.80
C GLN A 81 -1.46 -9.41 6.04
N GLY A 82 -1.46 -9.35 4.70
CA GLY A 82 -1.75 -10.48 3.82
C GLY A 82 -3.18 -11.04 3.95
N PRO A 83 -3.47 -12.19 3.34
CA PRO A 83 -4.81 -12.79 3.28
C PRO A 83 -5.27 -13.28 4.66
N SER A 84 -4.30 -13.64 5.51
CA SER A 84 -4.49 -14.03 6.90
C SER A 84 -4.84 -12.84 7.81
N ARG A 85 -4.65 -11.60 7.36
CA ARG A 85 -4.91 -10.38 8.16
C ARG A 85 -4.19 -10.45 9.51
N ALA A 86 -2.93 -10.89 9.44
CA ALA A 86 -2.13 -11.26 10.60
C ALA A 86 -1.45 -10.01 11.16
N PHE A 87 -2.25 -9.18 11.83
CA PHE A 87 -1.79 -8.00 12.53
C PHE A 87 -0.64 -8.33 13.49
N ALA A 88 0.41 -7.50 13.46
CA ALA A 88 1.58 -7.58 14.32
C ALA A 88 2.50 -8.79 14.06
N VAL A 89 2.37 -9.46 12.90
CA VAL A 89 3.33 -10.48 12.45
C VAL A 89 4.43 -9.82 11.62
N GLY A 90 5.26 -9.01 12.27
CA GLY A 90 6.17 -8.06 11.61
C GLY A 90 7.12 -8.64 10.55
N ARG A 91 7.60 -9.89 10.71
CA ARG A 91 8.43 -10.53 9.68
C ARG A 91 7.67 -10.78 8.39
N MET A 92 6.41 -11.20 8.49
CA MET A 92 5.55 -11.38 7.33
C MET A 92 5.19 -10.02 6.75
N GLU A 93 4.75 -9.08 7.60
CA GLU A 93 4.36 -7.73 7.17
C GLU A 93 5.49 -7.03 6.39
N GLY A 94 6.72 -7.06 6.89
CA GLY A 94 7.87 -6.49 6.21
C GLY A 94 8.17 -7.14 4.84
N ARG A 95 8.01 -8.47 4.73
CA ARG A 95 8.15 -9.14 3.41
C ARG A 95 7.04 -8.71 2.45
N MET A 96 5.79 -8.64 2.91
CA MET A 96 4.67 -8.19 2.10
C MET A 96 4.86 -6.75 1.63
N VAL A 97 5.41 -5.88 2.47
CA VAL A 97 5.76 -4.50 2.07
C VAL A 97 6.79 -4.50 0.94
N LEU A 98 7.93 -5.17 1.16
CA LEU A 98 9.01 -5.21 0.18
C LEU A 98 8.60 -5.85 -1.15
N ASP A 99 7.79 -6.91 -1.11
CA ASP A 99 7.28 -7.57 -2.31
C ASP A 99 6.25 -6.70 -3.04
N GLY A 100 5.40 -5.97 -2.32
CA GLY A 100 4.49 -4.99 -2.90
C GLY A 100 5.22 -3.84 -3.60
N ILE A 101 6.32 -3.35 -3.01
CA ILE A 101 7.19 -2.34 -3.64
C ILE A 101 7.82 -2.91 -4.93
N ARG A 102 8.39 -4.13 -4.87
CA ARG A 102 8.97 -4.80 -6.05
C ARG A 102 7.92 -5.03 -7.15
N ALA A 103 6.72 -5.46 -6.78
CA ALA A 103 5.62 -5.65 -7.71
C ALA A 103 5.24 -4.32 -8.38
N THR A 104 5.24 -3.22 -7.63
CA THR A 104 4.94 -1.87 -8.16
C THR A 104 6.02 -1.39 -9.13
N LEU A 105 7.30 -1.59 -8.81
CA LEU A 105 8.42 -1.24 -9.71
C LEU A 105 8.38 -2.03 -11.02
N ASN A 106 7.88 -3.26 -10.99
CA ASN A 106 7.70 -4.12 -12.17
C ASN A 106 6.33 -3.93 -12.87
N PHE A 107 5.47 -3.05 -12.36
CA PHE A 107 4.16 -2.80 -12.95
C PHE A 107 4.27 -1.69 -13.99
N ASP A 108 4.37 -2.06 -15.28
CA ASP A 108 4.58 -1.11 -16.39
C ASP A 108 3.61 0.09 -16.39
N LYS A 109 2.37 -0.13 -15.96
CA LYS A 109 1.35 0.93 -15.88
C LYS A 109 1.67 2.01 -14.84
N ALA A 110 2.53 1.73 -13.86
CA ALA A 110 3.03 2.72 -12.90
C ALA A 110 3.93 3.78 -13.55
N GLY A 111 4.53 3.49 -14.72
CA GLY A 111 5.32 4.45 -15.48
C GLY A 111 6.62 4.89 -14.80
N LEU A 112 7.11 4.10 -13.83
CA LEU A 112 8.32 4.37 -13.06
C LEU A 112 9.58 4.04 -13.88
N SER A 113 10.65 4.79 -13.64
CA SER A 113 11.96 4.59 -14.26
C SER A 113 12.78 3.53 -13.50
N LYS A 114 13.82 3.00 -14.13
CA LYS A 114 14.71 2.02 -13.49
C LYS A 114 15.47 2.56 -12.28
N ASP A 115 15.69 3.88 -12.23
CA ASP A 115 16.43 4.56 -11.16
C ASP A 115 15.49 5.16 -10.09
N THR A 116 14.25 4.69 -10.04
CA THR A 116 13.23 5.17 -9.11
C THR A 116 13.72 5.12 -7.67
N LYS A 117 13.73 6.28 -7.01
CA LYS A 117 13.99 6.38 -5.57
C LYS A 117 12.72 6.05 -4.80
N ILE A 118 12.89 5.23 -3.76
CA ILE A 118 11.78 4.76 -2.93
C ILE A 118 11.88 5.49 -1.59
N VAL A 119 10.76 6.01 -1.11
CA VAL A 119 10.62 6.56 0.24
C VAL A 119 9.48 5.83 0.93
N GLU A 120 9.75 5.26 2.09
CA GLU A 120 8.73 4.72 2.99
C GLU A 120 8.14 5.86 3.82
N TYR A 121 6.81 5.94 3.92
CA TYR A 121 6.07 6.93 4.71
C TYR A 121 5.05 6.27 5.62
#